data_AF-A0A2N3NFR6-F1
#
_entry.id   AF-A0A2N3NFR6-F1
#
_cell.length_a   1.000
_cell.length_b   1.000
_cell.length_c   1.000
_cell.angle_alpha   90.00
_cell.angle_beta   90.00
_cell.angle_gamma   90.00
#
_symmetry.space_group_name_H-M   'P 1'
#
loop_
_entity.id
_entity.type
_entity.pdbx_description
1 polymer ?
#
loop_
_entity_poly.entity_id
_entity_poly.type
_entity_poly.pdbx_seq_one_letter_code
_entity_poly.pdbx_strand_id
1 'polypeptide(L)'
;MASDKIITCLWFSDNNAEEAARFYTSVFNSAPGLSESTAPSKILHTQRYPDDPALCHRSEPGSVMVVRFDLRGHPFVGLNGGKQGFGFSHAVSFQVVCDSQEEVDHFWEKLTEGEGATEVECGWLTDKFGVSWQVSPRLLLEYLSCGDPEKTQRVTTEMFKYKKFDIAALTKAFEG
;
A
#
# COMPACT_ATOMS: atom_id res chain seq x y z
N MET A 1 26.07 1.76 4.30
CA MET A 1 24.60 1.56 4.21
C MET A 1 23.95 2.79 4.80
N ALA A 2 23.05 3.46 4.08
CA ALA A 2 22.27 4.54 4.69
C ALA A 2 21.56 3.94 5.91
N SER A 3 21.81 4.49 7.10
CA SER A 3 21.09 4.07 8.30
C SER A 3 19.74 4.73 8.24
N ASP A 4 18.71 3.99 7.84
CA ASP A 4 17.33 4.47 7.88
C ASP A 4 17.01 4.88 9.32
N LYS A 5 16.78 6.18 9.54
CA LYS A 5 16.52 6.73 10.89
C LYS A 5 15.11 6.40 11.38
N ILE A 6 14.19 6.12 10.44
CA ILE A 6 12.79 5.78 10.68
C ILE A 6 12.43 4.68 9.67
N ILE A 7 11.77 3.62 10.15
CA ILE A 7 11.30 2.51 9.32
C ILE A 7 9.83 2.24 9.66
N THR A 8 9.00 2.05 8.65
CA THR A 8 7.59 1.70 8.84
C THR A 8 7.47 0.25 9.26
N CYS A 9 6.90 0.01 10.44
CA CYS A 9 6.66 -1.34 10.97
C CYS A 9 5.17 -1.66 10.94
N LEU A 10 4.80 -2.78 10.32
CA LEU A 10 3.45 -3.29 10.17
C LEU A 10 3.26 -4.51 11.06
N TRP A 11 2.25 -4.49 11.92
CA TRP A 11 1.91 -5.59 12.79
C TRP A 11 0.90 -6.52 12.12
N PHE A 12 1.28 -7.77 11.89
CA PHE A 12 0.42 -8.79 11.31
C PHE A 12 -0.09 -9.74 12.40
N SER A 13 -1.35 -9.57 12.78
CA SER A 13 -2.00 -10.34 13.85
C SER A 13 -2.23 -11.82 13.48
N ASP A 14 -2.33 -12.13 12.19
CA ASP A 14 -2.52 -13.49 11.67
C ASP A 14 -1.19 -14.14 11.23
N ASN A 15 -0.06 -13.55 11.61
CA ASN A 15 1.29 -14.05 11.35
C ASN A 15 1.62 -14.28 9.84
N ASN A 16 1.00 -13.50 8.96
CA ASN A 16 1.12 -13.56 7.51
C ASN A 16 2.04 -12.46 6.92
N ALA A 17 2.97 -11.90 7.71
CA ALA A 17 3.85 -10.83 7.25
C ALA A 17 4.70 -11.19 6.03
N GLU A 18 5.25 -12.42 5.97
CA GLU A 18 6.03 -12.89 4.81
C GLU A 18 5.16 -12.99 3.55
N GLU A 19 3.90 -13.42 3.68
CA GLU A 19 2.96 -13.47 2.56
C GLU A 19 2.65 -12.06 2.05
N ALA A 20 2.35 -11.12 2.96
CA ALA A 20 2.10 -9.73 2.62
C ALA A 20 3.29 -9.09 1.91
N ALA A 21 4.51 -9.29 2.43
CA ALA A 21 5.74 -8.79 1.79
C ALA A 21 5.93 -9.34 0.36
N ARG A 22 5.68 -10.65 0.14
CA ARG A 22 5.75 -11.26 -1.20
C ARG A 22 4.69 -10.69 -2.13
N PHE A 23 3.47 -10.55 -1.64
CA PHE A 23 2.38 -9.96 -2.39
C PHE A 23 2.70 -8.51 -2.80
N TYR A 24 3.05 -7.64 -1.85
CA TYR A 24 3.36 -6.24 -2.15
C TYR A 24 4.53 -6.10 -3.12
N THR A 25 5.63 -6.82 -2.90
CA THR A 25 6.77 -6.77 -3.82
C THR A 25 6.39 -7.22 -5.23
N SER A 26 5.52 -8.24 -5.36
CA SER A 26 4.98 -8.67 -6.65
C SER A 26 4.09 -7.61 -7.31
N VAL A 27 3.17 -7.00 -6.57
CA VAL A 27 2.25 -5.96 -7.09
C VAL A 27 3.05 -4.77 -7.63
N PHE A 28 4.03 -4.28 -6.87
CA PHE A 28 4.84 -3.15 -7.30
C PHE A 28 5.80 -3.47 -8.46
N ASN A 29 6.31 -4.70 -8.56
CA ASN A 29 7.22 -5.08 -9.66
C ASN A 29 6.49 -5.42 -10.96
N SER A 30 5.18 -5.65 -10.92
CA SER A 30 4.35 -5.96 -12.09
C SER A 30 3.55 -4.75 -12.60
N ALA A 31 3.65 -3.60 -11.93
CA ALA A 31 2.95 -2.40 -12.36
C ALA A 31 3.42 -1.95 -13.76
N PRO A 32 2.50 -1.43 -14.61
CA PRO A 32 2.90 -0.75 -15.84
C PRO A 32 3.65 0.55 -15.51
N GLY A 33 4.33 1.13 -16.50
CA GLY A 33 4.98 2.44 -16.34
C GLY A 33 6.25 2.46 -15.47
N LEU A 34 6.72 1.31 -14.98
CA LEU A 34 7.90 1.24 -14.13
C LEU A 34 9.16 1.81 -14.81
N SER A 35 9.71 2.86 -14.21
CA SER A 35 11.03 3.36 -14.59
C SER A 35 12.12 2.33 -14.28
N GLU A 36 12.97 2.05 -15.27
CA GLU A 36 14.19 1.25 -15.12
C GLU A 36 15.20 1.86 -14.13
N SER A 37 15.11 3.18 -13.88
CA SER A 37 16.02 3.89 -12.98
C SER A 37 15.74 3.65 -11.50
N THR A 38 14.52 3.22 -11.15
CA THR A 38 14.12 2.99 -9.76
C THR A 38 14.39 1.52 -9.39
N ALA A 39 15.04 1.30 -8.24
CA ALA A 39 15.34 -0.04 -7.76
C ALA A 39 14.07 -0.89 -7.57
N PRO A 40 14.07 -2.17 -7.98
CA PRO A 40 12.88 -3.03 -7.85
C PRO A 40 12.56 -3.30 -6.39
N SER A 41 11.27 -3.50 -6.11
CA SER A 41 10.79 -3.93 -4.81
C SER A 41 11.33 -5.33 -4.49
N LYS A 42 11.71 -5.59 -3.25
CA LYS A 42 12.33 -6.86 -2.88
C LYS A 42 12.21 -7.17 -1.40
N ILE A 43 12.21 -8.45 -1.07
CA ILE A 43 12.45 -8.90 0.30
C ILE A 43 13.94 -8.79 0.57
N LEU A 44 14.28 -8.15 1.69
CA LEU A 44 15.65 -7.89 2.12
C LEU A 44 16.15 -8.97 3.07
N HIS A 45 15.33 -9.34 4.05
CA HIS A 45 15.71 -10.29 5.08
C HIS A 45 14.47 -10.90 5.73
N THR A 46 14.53 -12.19 6.04
CA THR A 46 13.49 -12.87 6.84
C THR A 46 14.15 -13.46 8.07
N GLN A 47 13.74 -12.99 9.24
CA GLN A 47 14.15 -13.50 10.53
C GLN A 47 13.11 -14.49 11.06
N ARG A 48 13.56 -15.67 11.46
CA ARG A 48 12.72 -16.74 12.02
C ARG A 48 12.98 -16.88 13.51
N TYR A 49 11.99 -17.39 14.25
CA TYR A 49 12.19 -17.81 15.63
C TYR A 49 13.21 -18.96 15.68
N PRO A 50 14.07 -19.00 16.71
CA PRO A 50 15.04 -20.07 16.90
C PRO A 50 14.34 -21.42 17.14
N ASP A 51 15.09 -22.51 16.99
CA ASP A 51 14.55 -23.86 17.19
C ASP A 51 14.19 -24.16 18.65
N ASP A 52 14.76 -23.39 19.60
CA ASP A 52 14.47 -23.52 21.02
C ASP A 52 13.06 -22.94 21.34
N PRO A 53 12.08 -23.78 21.71
CA PRO A 53 10.72 -23.32 22.01
C PRO A 53 10.65 -22.33 23.18
N ALA A 54 11.63 -22.37 24.11
CA ALA A 54 11.68 -21.44 25.24
C ALA A 54 11.91 -19.99 24.80
N LEU A 55 12.46 -19.78 23.61
CA LEU A 55 12.77 -18.46 23.04
C LEU A 55 11.71 -17.97 22.03
N CYS A 56 10.63 -18.72 21.82
CA CYS A 56 9.68 -18.46 20.74
C CYS A 56 8.49 -17.56 21.13
N HIS A 57 8.41 -17.06 22.36
CA HIS A 57 7.39 -16.09 22.82
C HIS A 57 5.93 -16.41 22.38
N ARG A 58 5.49 -17.66 22.53
CA ARG A 58 4.16 -18.20 22.10
C ARG A 58 3.98 -18.36 20.58
N SER A 59 5.06 -18.32 19.82
CA SER A 59 5.12 -18.68 18.40
C SER A 59 5.75 -20.07 18.23
N GLU A 60 5.66 -20.60 17.02
CA GLU A 60 6.26 -21.89 16.66
C GLU A 60 7.75 -21.74 16.29
N PRO A 61 8.63 -22.67 16.69
CA PRO A 61 10.02 -22.72 16.23
C PRO A 61 10.12 -22.69 14.69
N GLY A 62 11.09 -21.94 14.15
CA GLY A 62 11.28 -21.81 12.70
C GLY A 62 10.22 -20.98 11.95
N SER A 63 9.13 -20.57 12.61
CA SER A 63 8.16 -19.64 12.03
C SER A 63 8.78 -18.25 11.83
N VAL A 64 8.22 -17.47 10.89
CA VAL A 64 8.72 -16.11 10.63
C VAL A 64 8.35 -15.21 11.79
N MET A 65 9.35 -14.51 12.33
CA MET A 65 9.17 -13.46 13.33
C MET A 65 9.06 -12.08 12.67
N VAL A 66 10.03 -11.76 11.81
CA VAL A 66 10.12 -10.46 11.13
C VAL A 66 10.51 -10.68 9.67
N VAL A 67 9.90 -9.92 8.77
CA VAL A 67 10.33 -9.78 7.37
C VAL A 67 10.66 -8.31 7.09
N ARG A 68 11.84 -8.05 6.53
CA ARG A 68 12.24 -6.75 6.00
C ARG A 68 12.05 -6.78 4.50
N PHE A 69 11.37 -5.78 3.96
CA PHE A 69 11.17 -5.64 2.52
C PHE A 69 11.23 -4.18 2.12
N ASP A 70 11.44 -3.95 0.84
CA ASP A 70 11.52 -2.64 0.22
C ASP A 70 10.47 -2.56 -0.88
N LEU A 71 9.70 -1.48 -0.90
CA LEU A 71 8.79 -1.15 -1.97
C LEU A 71 9.30 0.10 -2.69
N ARG A 72 9.95 -0.10 -3.84
CA ARG A 72 10.47 0.97 -4.71
C ARG A 72 11.29 2.03 -3.94
N GLY A 73 12.16 1.58 -3.05
CA GLY A 73 13.04 2.43 -2.23
C GLY A 73 12.48 2.82 -0.86
N HIS A 74 11.26 2.40 -0.51
CA HIS A 74 10.68 2.60 0.81
C HIS A 74 10.85 1.34 1.68
N PRO A 75 11.60 1.40 2.79
CA PRO A 75 11.83 0.24 3.65
C PRO A 75 10.65 0.00 4.60
N PHE A 76 10.28 -1.28 4.72
CA PHE A 76 9.25 -1.77 5.63
C PHE A 76 9.75 -2.94 6.47
N VAL A 77 9.13 -3.08 7.63
CA VAL A 77 9.24 -4.24 8.52
C VAL A 77 7.83 -4.81 8.69
N GLY A 78 7.64 -6.07 8.34
CA GLY A 78 6.46 -6.85 8.74
C GLY A 78 6.80 -7.67 9.99
N LEU A 79 6.04 -7.47 11.06
CA LEU A 79 6.19 -8.16 12.34
C LEU A 79 5.03 -9.11 12.56
N ASN A 80 5.32 -10.39 12.70
CA ASN A 80 4.37 -11.41 13.13
C ASN A 80 4.25 -11.36 14.67
N GLY A 81 3.34 -10.52 15.15
CA GLY A 81 3.15 -10.29 16.58
C GLY A 81 1.98 -11.07 17.20
N GLY A 82 1.21 -11.79 16.40
CA GLY A 82 0.06 -12.57 16.84
C GLY A 82 -1.14 -11.73 17.30
N LYS A 83 -2.20 -12.43 17.71
CA LYS A 83 -3.49 -11.85 18.09
C LYS A 83 -3.43 -11.15 19.45
N GLN A 84 -3.01 -9.89 19.46
CA GLN A 84 -3.03 -9.00 20.63
C GLN A 84 -4.27 -8.09 20.67
N GLY A 85 -5.17 -8.21 19.68
CA GLY A 85 -6.29 -7.29 19.48
C GLY A 85 -5.90 -6.00 18.74
N PHE A 86 -4.67 -5.90 18.24
CA PHE A 86 -4.25 -4.84 17.34
C PHE A 86 -4.71 -5.14 15.90
N GLY A 87 -5.10 -4.09 15.19
CA GLY A 87 -5.50 -4.15 13.80
C GLY A 87 -5.15 -2.85 13.09
N PHE A 88 -5.09 -2.92 11.77
CA PHE A 88 -4.94 -1.74 10.93
C PHE A 88 -6.24 -0.92 10.93
N SER A 89 -6.09 0.36 10.60
CA SER A 89 -7.20 1.30 10.40
C SER A 89 -6.77 2.34 9.38
N HIS A 90 -7.74 3.10 8.86
CA HIS A 90 -7.46 4.22 7.95
C HIS A 90 -6.64 5.36 8.57
N ALA A 91 -6.32 5.32 9.87
CA ALA A 91 -5.46 6.30 10.52
C ALA A 91 -4.04 6.34 9.95
N VAL A 92 -3.54 5.21 9.41
CA VAL A 92 -2.31 5.14 8.63
C VAL A 92 -2.64 4.46 7.31
N SER A 93 -2.26 5.08 6.20
CA SER A 93 -2.42 4.51 4.86
C SER A 93 -1.21 4.79 3.98
N PHE A 94 -1.05 3.99 2.95
CA PHE A 94 0.00 4.16 1.95
C PHE A 94 -0.60 4.71 0.66
N GLN A 95 -0.16 5.90 0.28
CA GLN A 95 -0.60 6.54 -0.95
C GLN A 95 0.31 6.15 -2.12
N VAL A 96 -0.27 5.49 -3.12
CA VAL A 96 0.37 5.17 -4.38
C VAL A 96 -0.02 6.24 -5.40
N VAL A 97 0.98 7.01 -5.83
CA VAL A 97 0.79 8.05 -6.84
C VAL A 97 0.94 7.43 -8.21
N CYS A 98 -0.11 7.50 -9.03
CA CYS A 98 -0.17 6.88 -10.35
C CYS A 98 -0.09 7.93 -11.44
N ASP A 99 0.69 7.66 -12.49
CA ASP A 99 0.90 8.59 -13.61
C ASP A 99 -0.04 8.33 -14.79
N SER A 100 -0.69 7.17 -14.84
CA SER A 100 -1.63 6.78 -15.90
C SER A 100 -2.84 6.00 -15.37
N GLN A 101 -3.86 5.82 -16.22
CA GLN A 101 -5.04 5.03 -15.85
C GLN A 101 -4.69 3.55 -15.69
N GLU A 102 -3.74 3.04 -16.48
CA GLU A 102 -3.27 1.65 -16.39
C GLU A 102 -2.62 1.37 -15.03
N GLU A 103 -1.86 2.33 -14.47
CA GLU A 103 -1.33 2.21 -13.11
C GLU A 103 -2.44 2.23 -12.06
N VAL A 104 -3.41 3.15 -12.19
CA VAL A 104 -4.57 3.22 -11.29
C VAL A 104 -5.31 1.90 -11.29
N ASP A 105 -5.62 1.37 -12.46
CA ASP A 105 -6.33 0.10 -12.63
C ASP A 105 -5.53 -1.06 -12.05
N HIS A 106 -4.23 -1.15 -12.36
CA HIS A 106 -3.35 -2.19 -11.84
C HIS A 106 -3.31 -2.22 -10.30
N PHE A 107 -3.01 -1.08 -9.67
CA PHE A 107 -2.91 -1.04 -8.21
C PHE A 107 -4.25 -1.25 -7.53
N TRP A 108 -5.32 -0.67 -8.09
CA TRP A 108 -6.66 -0.88 -7.55
C TRP A 108 -7.04 -2.35 -7.58
N GLU A 109 -6.99 -2.98 -8.76
CA GLU A 109 -7.41 -4.37 -8.95
C GLU A 109 -6.54 -5.35 -8.17
N LYS A 110 -5.23 -5.12 -8.12
CA LYS A 110 -4.33 -5.99 -7.37
C LYS A 110 -4.54 -5.87 -5.88
N LEU A 111 -4.63 -4.66 -5.33
CA LEU A 111 -4.74 -4.48 -3.89
C LEU A 111 -6.14 -4.83 -3.35
N THR A 112 -7.17 -4.84 -4.20
CA THR A 112 -8.52 -5.33 -3.86
C THR A 112 -8.70 -6.83 -4.14
N GLU A 113 -7.65 -7.54 -4.56
CA GLU A 113 -7.68 -8.97 -4.81
C GLU A 113 -7.64 -9.78 -3.50
N GLY A 114 -8.56 -10.74 -3.36
CA GLY A 114 -8.58 -11.71 -2.26
C GLY A 114 -9.67 -11.46 -1.21
N GLU A 115 -9.93 -12.50 -0.41
CA GLU A 115 -10.93 -12.44 0.65
C GLU A 115 -10.51 -11.44 1.75
N GLY A 116 -11.44 -10.58 2.17
CA GLY A 116 -11.21 -9.57 3.20
C GLY A 116 -10.78 -8.20 2.66
N ALA A 117 -10.42 -8.08 1.38
CA ALA A 117 -10.17 -6.79 0.75
C ALA A 117 -11.47 -5.99 0.55
N THR A 118 -11.41 -4.67 0.67
CA THR A 118 -12.58 -3.79 0.56
C THR A 118 -12.28 -2.51 -0.21
N GLU A 119 -13.19 -2.15 -1.11
CA GLU A 119 -13.18 -0.88 -1.82
C GLU A 119 -13.91 0.21 -1.01
N VAL A 120 -13.23 1.32 -0.76
CA VAL A 120 -13.74 2.49 -0.06
C VAL A 120 -13.86 3.64 -1.08
N GLU A 121 -14.36 4.79 -0.67
CA GLU A 121 -14.55 5.97 -1.52
C GLU A 121 -13.23 6.73 -1.77
N CYS A 122 -13.22 7.54 -2.83
CA CYS A 122 -12.17 8.53 -3.09
C CYS A 122 -10.75 7.95 -3.21
N GLY A 123 -10.61 6.79 -3.88
CA GLY A 123 -9.32 6.14 -4.09
C GLY A 123 -8.83 5.31 -2.91
N TRP A 124 -9.61 5.20 -1.83
CA TRP A 124 -9.26 4.39 -0.67
C TRP A 124 -9.65 2.93 -0.84
N LEU A 125 -8.82 2.04 -0.30
CA LEU A 125 -9.12 0.62 -0.20
C LEU A 125 -8.40 0.01 1.01
N THR A 126 -8.86 -1.16 1.42
CA THR A 126 -8.16 -2.04 2.36
C THR A 126 -7.81 -3.34 1.65
N ASP A 127 -6.57 -3.79 1.75
CA ASP A 127 -6.17 -5.08 1.16
C ASP A 127 -6.62 -6.28 2.01
N LYS A 128 -6.38 -7.50 1.50
CA LYS A 128 -6.72 -8.75 2.19
C LYS A 128 -6.00 -8.96 3.54
N PHE A 129 -4.97 -8.17 3.85
CA PHE A 129 -4.26 -8.18 5.13
C PHE A 129 -4.76 -7.10 6.10
N GLY A 130 -5.73 -6.27 5.68
CA GLY A 130 -6.28 -5.18 6.46
C GLY A 130 -5.53 -3.85 6.29
N VAL A 131 -4.46 -3.78 5.48
CA VAL A 131 -3.68 -2.54 5.32
C VAL A 131 -4.44 -1.54 4.44
N SER A 132 -4.48 -0.28 4.86
CA SER A 132 -5.14 0.79 4.12
C SER A 132 -4.23 1.41 3.06
N TRP A 133 -4.76 1.57 1.85
CA TRP A 133 -4.07 2.16 0.71
C TRP A 133 -4.91 3.28 0.08
N GLN A 134 -4.23 4.22 -0.57
CA GLN A 134 -4.84 5.25 -1.41
C GLN A 134 -4.22 5.17 -2.81
N VAL A 135 -5.01 4.81 -3.82
CA VAL A 135 -4.56 4.81 -5.23
C VAL A 135 -4.98 6.15 -5.83
N SER A 136 -4.02 7.06 -6.00
CA SER A 136 -4.27 8.46 -6.35
C SER A 136 -3.58 8.83 -7.66
N PRO A 137 -4.32 9.27 -8.69
CA PRO A 137 -3.70 9.85 -9.88
C PRO A 137 -2.90 11.11 -9.52
N ARG A 138 -1.72 11.30 -10.09
CA ARG A 138 -0.91 12.52 -9.87
C ARG A 138 -1.69 13.78 -10.24
N LEU A 139 -2.39 13.75 -11.38
CA LEU A 139 -3.21 14.88 -11.84
C LEU A 139 -4.28 15.30 -10.83
N LEU A 140 -4.88 14.35 -10.10
CA LEU A 140 -5.85 14.70 -9.05
C LEU A 140 -5.21 15.57 -7.95
N LEU A 141 -4.01 15.21 -7.50
CA LEU A 141 -3.27 15.97 -6.49
C LEU A 141 -2.93 17.38 -6.98
N GLU A 142 -2.57 17.50 -8.26
CA GLU A 142 -2.28 18.78 -8.92
C GLU A 142 -3.53 19.64 -9.07
N TYR A 143 -4.65 19.07 -9.52
CA TYR A 143 -5.93 19.76 -9.68
C TYR A 143 -6.47 20.31 -8.35
N LEU A 144 -6.37 19.51 -7.28
CA LEU A 144 -6.79 19.94 -5.94
C LEU A 144 -5.88 21.05 -5.38
N SER A 145 -4.66 21.19 -5.90
CA SER A 145 -3.65 22.17 -5.45
C SER A 145 -3.47 23.34 -6.43
N CYS A 146 -4.29 23.47 -7.47
CA CYS A 146 -4.07 24.43 -8.56
C CYS A 146 -4.32 25.91 -8.18
N GLY A 147 -4.95 26.16 -7.03
CA GLY A 147 -5.23 27.51 -6.51
C GLY A 147 -6.45 28.21 -7.12
N ASP A 148 -7.17 27.59 -8.06
CA ASP A 148 -8.43 28.08 -8.63
C ASP A 148 -9.62 27.41 -7.93
N PRO A 149 -10.39 28.14 -7.08
CA PRO A 149 -11.47 27.55 -6.31
C PRO A 149 -12.58 26.91 -7.14
N GLU A 150 -12.89 27.46 -8.33
CA GLU A 150 -13.96 26.93 -9.17
C GLU A 150 -13.54 25.60 -9.81
N LYS A 151 -12.30 25.52 -10.30
CA LYS A 151 -11.73 24.27 -10.84
C LYS A 151 -11.63 23.20 -9.76
N THR A 152 -11.08 23.55 -8.60
CA THR A 152 -10.97 22.63 -7.46
C THR A 152 -12.35 22.14 -7.01
N GLN A 153 -13.37 23.01 -6.99
CA GLN A 153 -14.74 22.60 -6.64
C GLN A 153 -15.31 21.59 -7.63
N ARG A 154 -15.15 21.80 -8.95
CA ARG A 154 -15.63 20.84 -9.96
C ARG A 154 -14.96 19.48 -9.82
N VAL A 155 -13.63 19.46 -9.71
CA VAL A 155 -12.87 18.21 -9.53
C VAL A 155 -13.24 17.51 -8.24
N THR A 156 -13.38 18.25 -7.13
CA THR A 156 -13.78 17.67 -5.83
C THR A 156 -15.18 17.05 -5.91
N THR A 157 -16.11 17.72 -6.57
CA THR A 157 -17.48 17.22 -6.77
C THR A 157 -17.49 15.94 -7.61
N GLU A 158 -16.63 15.88 -8.63
CA GLU A 158 -16.49 14.68 -9.46
C GLU A 158 -15.84 13.54 -8.67
N MET A 159 -14.75 13.82 -7.95
CA MET A 159 -14.00 12.89 -7.12
C MET A 159 -14.89 12.09 -6.16
N PHE A 160 -15.86 12.74 -5.50
CA PHE A 160 -16.75 12.10 -4.53
C PHE A 160 -17.70 11.04 -5.12
N LYS A 161 -17.83 10.96 -6.45
CA LYS A 161 -18.66 9.95 -7.11
C LYS A 161 -17.96 8.60 -7.26
N TYR A 162 -16.65 8.56 -7.04
CA TYR A 162 -15.81 7.43 -7.39
C TYR A 162 -15.23 6.72 -6.16
N LYS A 163 -15.14 5.40 -6.28
CA LYS A 163 -14.23 4.57 -5.48
C LYS A 163 -12.88 4.52 -6.17
N LYS A 164 -12.80 3.83 -7.32
CA LYS A 164 -11.67 3.90 -8.25
C LYS A 164 -11.77 5.14 -9.12
N PHE A 165 -10.70 5.92 -9.23
CA PHE A 165 -10.68 7.13 -10.05
C PHE A 165 -10.62 6.86 -11.55
N ASP A 166 -11.30 7.72 -12.30
CA ASP A 166 -11.23 7.83 -13.75
C ASP A 166 -10.53 9.16 -14.10
N ILE A 167 -9.32 9.09 -14.64
CA ILE A 167 -8.48 10.26 -14.95
C ILE A 167 -9.15 11.15 -16.02
N ALA A 168 -9.84 10.55 -16.99
CA ALA A 168 -10.49 11.30 -18.06
C ALA A 168 -11.69 12.08 -17.52
N ALA A 169 -12.51 11.46 -16.65
CA ALA A 169 -13.63 12.12 -16.00
C ALA A 169 -13.17 13.29 -15.12
N LEU A 170 -12.10 13.08 -14.32
CA LEU A 170 -11.52 14.12 -13.47
C LEU A 170 -10.94 15.28 -14.30
N THR A 171 -10.28 14.98 -15.42
CA THR A 171 -9.72 16.00 -16.33
C THR A 171 -10.84 16.81 -16.97
N LYS A 172 -11.91 16.16 -17.44
CA LYS A 172 -13.08 16.85 -17.98
C LYS A 172 -13.72 17.79 -16.95
N ALA A 173 -13.86 17.34 -15.71
CA ALA A 173 -14.40 18.18 -14.63
C ALA A 173 -13.49 19.39 -14.34
N PHE A 174 -12.17 19.21 -14.41
CA PHE A 174 -11.20 20.30 -14.23
C PHE A 174 -11.30 21.34 -15.36
N GLU A 175 -11.34 20.90 -16.61
CA GLU A 175 -11.37 21.76 -17.80
C GLU A 175 -12.67 22.55 -17.96
N GLY A 176 -13.81 21.96 -17.57
CA GLY A 176 -15.14 22.60 -17.61
C GLY A 176 -16.00 22.12 -18.76
#